data_AF-A0AAV2IZB8-F1
#
_entry.id   AF-A0AAV2IZB8-F1
#
_cell.length_a   1.000
_cell.length_b   1.000
_cell.length_c   1.000
_cell.angle_alpha   90.00
_cell.angle_beta   90.00
_cell.angle_gamma   90.00
#
_symmetry.space_group_name_H-M   'P 1'
#
loop_
_entity.id
_entity.type
_entity.pdbx_description
1 polymer ?
#
loop_
_entity_poly.entity_id
_entity_poly.type
_entity_poly.pdbx_seq_one_letter_code
_entity_poly.pdbx_strand_id
1 'polypeptide(L)'
;MNGAILQQVFVVEFVVLSQMCDDCHRVEAKDFWKAVVQVRQKVLIKKSYDRTRRVKRRNWKLQEMARDKEGMDTDDERQYQDFLEDLEEDEALRKNINIYKDTSKIPVESDTDDDGAPRISLAEMLEEMSLNDATGGDGADMMTD
;
A
#
# COMPACT_ATOMS: atom_id res chain seq x y z
N MET A 1 108.36 26.34 4.68
CA MET A 1 107.26 25.59 4.05
C MET A 1 106.22 26.62 3.63
N ASN A 2 106.28 27.10 2.39
CA ASN A 2 105.32 28.07 1.85
C ASN A 2 104.41 27.31 0.88
N GLY A 3 103.17 27.05 1.28
CA GLY A 3 102.17 26.38 0.45
C GLY A 3 101.54 27.35 -0.54
N ALA A 4 101.30 26.91 -1.77
CA ALA A 4 100.58 27.66 -2.78
C ALA A 4 99.07 27.38 -2.67
N ILE A 5 98.24 28.42 -2.69
CA ILE A 5 96.78 28.32 -2.73
C ILE A 5 96.33 28.63 -4.16
N LEU A 6 95.59 27.70 -4.77
CA LEU A 6 94.96 27.89 -6.08
C LEU A 6 93.49 28.25 -5.85
N GLN A 7 93.09 29.44 -6.30
CA GLN A 7 91.69 29.87 -6.34
C GLN A 7 91.20 29.82 -7.78
N GLN A 8 90.01 29.23 -7.98
CA GLN A 8 89.30 29.22 -9.25
C GLN A 8 87.94 29.88 -9.07
N VAL A 9 87.68 30.93 -9.85
CA VAL A 9 86.38 31.61 -9.90
C VAL A 9 85.54 30.91 -10.97
N PHE A 10 84.29 30.62 -10.64
CA PHE A 10 83.31 30.13 -11.61
C PHE A 10 82.00 30.91 -11.47
N VAL A 11 81.29 31.05 -12.57
CA VAL A 11 80.01 31.76 -12.64
C VAL A 11 78.89 30.75 -12.34
N VAL A 12 78.04 31.08 -11.37
CA VAL A 12 76.83 30.30 -11.06
C VAL A 12 75.65 31.01 -11.68
N GLU A 13 75.01 30.36 -12.64
CA GLU A 13 73.71 30.77 -13.14
C GLU A 13 72.62 30.08 -12.32
N PHE A 14 71.67 30.86 -11.82
CA PHE A 14 70.47 30.34 -11.17
C PHE A 14 69.24 31.07 -11.71
N VAL A 15 68.12 30.35 -11.72
CA VAL A 15 66.83 30.87 -12.17
C VAL A 15 65.97 31.15 -10.94
N VAL A 16 65.55 32.39 -10.76
CA VAL A 16 64.57 32.77 -9.72
C VAL A 16 63.17 32.63 -10.31
N LEU A 17 62.40 31.67 -9.80
CA LEU A 17 60.98 31.52 -10.15
C LEU A 17 60.12 32.29 -9.14
N SER A 18 59.09 32.97 -9.62
CA SER A 18 58.06 33.57 -8.76
C SER A 18 57.16 32.47 -8.20
N GLN A 19 57.44 31.99 -6.99
CA GLN A 19 56.53 31.13 -6.23
C GLN A 19 55.59 31.99 -5.38
N MET A 20 54.31 31.62 -5.35
CA MET A 20 53.36 32.17 -4.39
C MET A 20 53.78 31.74 -2.97
N CYS A 21 53.75 32.67 -2.02
CA CYS A 21 53.93 32.31 -0.62
C CYS A 21 52.69 31.59 -0.08
N ASP A 22 52.86 30.86 1.02
CA ASP A 22 51.79 30.11 1.68
C ASP A 22 50.58 31.00 2.06
N ASP A 23 50.84 32.27 2.38
CA ASP A 23 49.77 33.25 2.68
C ASP A 23 48.92 33.56 1.44
N CYS A 24 49.56 33.71 0.26
CA CYS A 24 48.84 33.92 -1.01
C CYS A 24 48.07 32.67 -1.44
N HIS A 25 48.63 31.47 -1.23
CA HIS A 25 47.92 30.20 -1.47
C HIS A 25 46.65 30.08 -0.62
N ARG A 26 46.70 30.53 0.65
CA ARG A 26 45.55 30.47 1.54
C ARG A 26 44.42 31.41 1.10
N VAL A 27 44.74 32.58 0.53
CA VAL A 27 43.72 33.53 0.03
C VAL A 27 43.01 33.01 -1.22
N GLU A 28 43.68 32.23 -2.07
CA GLU A 28 43.06 31.63 -3.27
C GLU A 28 42.19 30.39 -2.97
N ALA A 29 42.34 29.78 -1.79
CA ALA A 29 41.51 28.64 -1.39
C ALA A 29 40.05 29.10 -1.25
N LYS A 30 39.17 28.51 -2.07
CA LYS A 30 37.74 28.77 -1.99
C LYS A 30 37.17 28.09 -0.75
N ASP A 31 36.99 28.86 0.33
CA ASP A 31 36.44 28.42 1.63
C ASP A 31 34.93 28.09 1.58
N PHE A 32 34.48 27.31 0.60
CA PHE A 32 33.12 26.82 0.55
C PHE A 32 33.02 25.40 0.03
N TRP A 33 32.09 24.65 0.61
CA TRP A 33 31.71 23.32 0.16
C TRP A 33 30.33 23.41 -0.49
N LYS A 34 30.20 22.88 -1.72
CA LYS A 34 28.89 22.70 -2.35
C LYS A 34 28.39 21.29 -2.06
N ALA A 35 27.26 21.19 -1.38
CA ALA A 35 26.56 19.92 -1.14
C ALA A 35 25.28 19.86 -1.98
N VAL A 36 24.92 18.67 -2.44
CA VAL A 36 23.65 18.38 -3.14
C VAL A 36 22.84 17.42 -2.26
N VAL A 37 21.62 17.81 -1.90
CA VAL A 37 20.72 16.99 -1.07
C VAL A 37 19.54 16.55 -1.94
N GLN A 38 19.29 15.24 -1.98
CA GLN A 38 18.11 14.67 -2.65
C GLN A 38 17.03 14.38 -1.60
N VAL A 39 15.90 15.09 -1.70
CA VAL A 39 14.72 14.84 -0.85
C VAL A 39 13.80 13.86 -1.55
N ARG A 40 13.51 12.71 -0.93
CA ARG A 40 12.45 11.80 -1.37
C ARG A 40 11.15 12.17 -0.67
N GLN A 41 10.12 12.57 -1.43
CA GLN A 41 8.80 12.77 -0.85
C GLN A 41 8.08 11.44 -0.64
N LYS A 42 7.54 11.26 0.56
CA LYS A 42 6.66 10.13 0.88
C LYS A 42 5.25 10.49 0.41
N VAL A 43 4.86 10.00 -0.76
CA VAL A 43 3.49 10.12 -1.27
C VAL A 43 2.70 8.88 -0.84
N LEU A 44 1.52 9.09 -0.25
CA LEU A 44 0.56 8.02 0.01
C LEU A 44 -0.07 7.61 -1.32
N ILE A 45 0.21 6.40 -1.77
CA ILE A 45 -0.39 5.81 -2.98
C ILE A 45 -1.56 4.94 -2.51
N LYS A 46 -2.80 5.28 -2.89
CA LYS A 46 -3.95 4.38 -2.70
C LYS A 46 -3.76 3.19 -3.63
N LYS A 47 -3.73 1.99 -3.07
CA LYS A 47 -3.80 0.76 -3.88
C LYS A 47 -5.19 0.68 -4.51
N SER A 48 -5.24 0.47 -5.82
CA SER A 48 -6.48 0.28 -6.58
C SER A 48 -6.51 -1.15 -7.09
N TYR A 49 -7.65 -1.82 -6.92
CA TYR A 49 -7.88 -3.18 -7.36
C TYR A 49 -8.99 -3.17 -8.43
N ASP A 50 -8.90 -4.09 -9.39
CA ASP A 50 -9.90 -4.21 -10.46
C ASP A 50 -11.27 -4.61 -9.89
N ARG A 51 -12.26 -3.73 -10.07
CA ARG A 51 -13.63 -3.94 -9.55
C ARG A 51 -14.31 -5.18 -10.14
N THR A 52 -14.12 -5.44 -11.42
CA THR A 52 -14.72 -6.62 -12.08
C THR A 52 -14.13 -7.91 -11.51
N ARG A 53 -12.84 -7.95 -11.21
CA ARG A 53 -12.19 -9.08 -10.53
C ARG A 53 -12.69 -9.26 -9.10
N ARG A 54 -12.88 -8.17 -8.34
CA ARG A 54 -13.43 -8.23 -6.96
C ARG A 54 -14.83 -8.86 -6.94
N VAL A 55 -15.74 -8.37 -7.79
CA VAL A 55 -17.11 -8.88 -7.88
C VAL A 55 -17.16 -10.37 -8.25
N LYS A 56 -16.26 -10.84 -9.13
CA LYS A 56 -16.18 -12.26 -9.51
C LYS A 56 -15.71 -13.17 -8.37
N ARG A 57 -14.87 -12.66 -7.46
CA ARG A 57 -14.33 -13.43 -6.32
C ARG A 57 -15.25 -13.44 -5.10
N ARG A 58 -16.23 -12.52 -5.03
CA ARG A 58 -17.17 -12.42 -3.93
C ARG A 58 -18.08 -13.66 -3.88
N ASN A 59 -17.91 -14.46 -2.81
CA ASN A 59 -18.65 -15.69 -2.53
C ASN A 59 -19.57 -15.55 -1.30
N TRP A 60 -19.94 -14.31 -0.97
CA TRP A 60 -20.80 -13.96 0.15
C TRP A 60 -21.86 -12.95 -0.29
N LYS A 61 -22.97 -12.94 0.43
CA LYS A 61 -24.12 -12.05 0.21
C LYS A 61 -24.56 -11.40 1.53
N LEU A 62 -25.12 -10.19 1.42
CA LEU A 62 -25.84 -9.56 2.51
C LEU A 62 -27.31 -9.95 2.44
N GLN A 63 -27.97 -10.05 3.59
CA GLN A 63 -29.41 -10.28 3.64
C GLN A 63 -30.13 -8.96 3.36
N GLU A 64 -30.65 -8.84 2.14
CA GLU A 64 -31.52 -7.72 1.75
C GLU A 64 -32.93 -7.98 2.28
N MET A 65 -33.49 -7.00 3.00
CA MET A 65 -34.93 -7.01 3.30
C MET A 65 -35.69 -6.73 2.00
N ALA A 66 -36.85 -7.35 1.82
CA ALA A 66 -37.68 -7.14 0.63
C ALA A 66 -37.95 -5.63 0.43
N ARG A 67 -37.22 -5.01 -0.51
CA ARG A 67 -37.49 -3.68 -1.02
C ARG A 67 -38.13 -3.82 -2.38
N ASP A 68 -39.10 -2.97 -2.66
CA ASP A 68 -39.65 -2.84 -4.00
C ASP A 68 -38.51 -2.32 -4.91
N LYS A 69 -38.02 -3.16 -5.83
CA LYS A 69 -36.94 -2.84 -6.79
C LYS A 69 -37.37 -1.85 -7.87
N GLU A 70 -38.57 -1.27 -7.77
CA GLU A 70 -39.11 -0.33 -8.73
C GLU A 70 -38.46 1.05 -8.52
N GLY A 71 -37.42 1.34 -9.33
CA GLY A 71 -36.82 2.68 -9.40
C GLY A 71 -35.36 2.79 -8.94
N MET A 72 -34.62 1.68 -8.83
CA MET A 72 -33.19 1.74 -8.50
C MET A 72 -32.41 2.42 -9.64
N ASP A 73 -31.84 3.59 -9.37
CA ASP A 73 -31.04 4.33 -10.34
C ASP A 73 -29.64 3.69 -10.45
N THR A 74 -28.94 3.96 -11.53
CA THR A 74 -27.52 3.58 -11.72
C THR A 74 -26.60 4.09 -10.60
N ASP A 75 -27.01 5.14 -9.87
CA ASP A 75 -26.29 5.65 -8.71
C ASP A 75 -26.40 4.71 -7.50
N ASP A 76 -27.57 4.12 -7.26
CA ASP A 76 -27.79 3.17 -6.17
C ASP A 76 -26.95 1.91 -6.35
N GLU A 77 -26.80 1.44 -7.60
CA GLU A 77 -25.97 0.27 -7.90
C GLU A 77 -24.48 0.53 -7.66
N ARG A 78 -24.00 1.75 -7.95
CA ARG A 78 -22.61 2.16 -7.64
C ARG A 78 -22.38 2.25 -6.14
N GLN A 79 -23.28 2.91 -5.41
CA GLN A 79 -23.19 3.05 -3.96
C GLN A 79 -23.21 1.69 -3.27
N TYR A 80 -24.01 0.75 -3.77
CA TYR A 80 -24.03 -0.62 -3.27
C TYR A 80 -22.69 -1.34 -3.50
N GLN A 81 -22.07 -1.20 -4.67
CA GLN A 81 -20.76 -1.78 -4.91
C GLN A 81 -19.66 -1.16 -4.04
N ASP A 82 -19.67 0.17 -3.88
CA ASP A 82 -18.73 0.88 -3.00
C ASP A 82 -18.84 0.39 -1.55
N PHE A 83 -20.07 0.22 -1.07
CA PHE A 83 -20.32 -0.31 0.26
C PHE A 83 -19.76 -1.73 0.46
N LEU A 84 -19.90 -2.61 -0.54
CA LEU A 84 -19.36 -3.97 -0.45
C LEU A 84 -17.82 -3.98 -0.50
N GLU A 85 -17.20 -3.03 -1.22
CA GLU A 85 -15.74 -2.84 -1.20
C GLU A 85 -15.26 -2.35 0.17
N ASP A 86 -15.97 -1.43 0.80
CA ASP A 86 -15.64 -0.94 2.15
C ASP A 86 -15.69 -2.07 3.20
N LEU A 87 -16.61 -3.03 3.09
CA LEU A 87 -16.67 -4.21 3.96
C LEU A 87 -15.50 -5.18 3.75
N GLU A 88 -14.95 -5.24 2.54
CA GLU A 88 -13.74 -6.00 2.24
C GLU A 88 -12.50 -5.30 2.82
N GLU A 89 -12.46 -3.96 2.85
CA GLU A 89 -11.32 -3.16 3.30
C GLU A 89 -11.29 -2.90 4.82
N ASP A 90 -12.44 -2.72 5.49
CA ASP A 90 -12.53 -2.33 6.90
C ASP A 90 -13.11 -3.44 7.80
N GLU A 91 -12.29 -3.92 8.73
CA GLU A 91 -12.67 -4.94 9.72
C GLU A 91 -13.68 -4.42 10.77
N ALA A 92 -13.65 -3.13 11.11
CA ALA A 92 -14.56 -2.55 12.10
C ALA A 92 -15.99 -2.43 11.56
N LEU A 93 -16.14 -2.08 10.29
CA LEU A 93 -17.44 -2.10 9.60
C LEU A 93 -17.94 -3.55 9.44
N ARG A 94 -17.04 -4.47 9.09
CA ARG A 94 -17.34 -5.89 8.95
C ARG A 94 -17.91 -6.53 10.21
N LYS A 95 -17.37 -6.19 11.39
CA LYS A 95 -17.81 -6.77 12.67
C LYS A 95 -19.28 -6.50 13.02
N ASN A 96 -19.86 -5.42 12.49
CA ASN A 96 -21.22 -4.99 12.83
C ASN A 96 -22.29 -5.45 11.82
N ILE A 97 -21.90 -6.24 10.81
CA ILE A 97 -22.78 -6.62 9.70
C ILE A 97 -22.80 -8.14 9.54
N ASN A 98 -24.01 -8.70 9.36
CA ASN A 98 -24.19 -10.12 9.11
C ASN A 98 -23.85 -10.45 7.65
N ILE A 99 -22.85 -11.30 7.46
CA ILE A 99 -22.37 -11.73 6.15
C ILE A 99 -22.67 -13.22 5.99
N TYR A 100 -23.32 -13.59 4.89
CA TYR A 100 -23.72 -14.97 4.64
C TYR A 100 -22.95 -15.57 3.48
N LYS A 101 -22.61 -16.85 3.59
CA LYS A 101 -21.98 -17.60 2.49
C LYS A 101 -22.97 -17.78 1.33
N ASP A 102 -22.54 -17.47 0.11
CA ASP A 102 -23.30 -17.76 -1.10
C ASP A 102 -22.88 -19.12 -1.66
N THR A 103 -23.71 -20.14 -1.40
CA THR A 103 -23.46 -21.52 -1.84
C THR A 103 -23.56 -21.70 -3.36
N SER A 104 -24.13 -20.72 -4.08
CA SER A 104 -24.26 -20.74 -5.54
C SER A 104 -23.01 -20.21 -6.26
N LYS A 105 -22.13 -19.51 -5.56
CA LYS A 105 -20.90 -18.90 -6.10
C LYS A 105 -19.68 -19.76 -5.76
N ILE A 106 -19.22 -20.55 -6.72
CA ILE A 106 -17.96 -21.31 -6.58
C ILE A 106 -16.79 -20.35 -6.87
N PRO A 107 -15.81 -20.19 -5.97
CA PRO A 107 -14.66 -19.32 -6.22
C PRO A 107 -13.87 -19.81 -7.43
N VAL A 108 -13.65 -18.92 -8.40
CA VAL A 108 -12.63 -19.14 -9.44
C VAL A 108 -11.32 -18.61 -8.86
N GLU A 109 -10.52 -19.51 -8.30
CA GLU A 109 -9.13 -19.22 -7.91
C GLU A 109 -8.32 -19.06 -9.22
N SER A 110 -7.87 -17.85 -9.53
CA SER A 110 -6.92 -17.61 -10.61
C SER A 110 -5.54 -17.50 -9.98
N ASP A 111 -4.72 -18.54 -10.12
CA ASP A 111 -3.37 -18.64 -9.53
C ASP A 111 -2.38 -17.57 -10.04
N THR A 112 -2.78 -16.74 -11.01
CA THR A 112 -1.91 -15.77 -11.69
C THR A 112 -2.06 -14.32 -11.23
N ASP A 113 -3.03 -13.99 -10.37
CA ASP A 113 -3.35 -12.61 -9.99
C ASP A 113 -3.74 -12.47 -8.51
N ASP A 114 -2.90 -12.95 -7.60
CA ASP A 114 -3.02 -12.70 -6.15
C ASP A 114 -2.55 -11.27 -5.82
N ASP A 115 -3.36 -10.28 -6.21
CA ASP A 115 -3.06 -8.85 -6.08
C ASP A 115 -3.06 -8.33 -4.62
N GLY A 116 -3.15 -9.18 -3.59
CA GLY A 116 -3.24 -8.74 -2.20
C GLY A 116 -4.50 -7.90 -1.89
N ALA A 117 -5.52 -8.03 -2.74
CA ALA A 117 -6.81 -7.38 -2.55
C ALA A 117 -7.49 -7.88 -1.25
N PRO A 118 -8.07 -6.98 -0.43
CA PRO A 118 -8.76 -7.35 0.79
C PRO A 118 -9.92 -8.32 0.52
N ARG A 119 -10.11 -9.31 1.40
CA ARG A 119 -11.15 -10.33 1.30
C ARG A 119 -11.75 -10.61 2.68
N ILE A 120 -13.01 -11.00 2.69
CA ILE A 120 -13.68 -11.51 3.90
C ILE A 120 -13.28 -12.97 4.09
N SER A 121 -12.87 -13.33 5.31
CA SER A 121 -12.41 -14.69 5.58
C SER A 121 -13.59 -15.65 5.69
N LEU A 122 -13.38 -16.93 5.34
CA LEU A 122 -14.42 -17.95 5.45
C LEU A 122 -14.91 -18.15 6.89
N ALA A 123 -14.08 -17.83 7.90
CA ALA A 123 -14.43 -17.94 9.31
C ALA A 123 -15.41 -16.85 9.77
N GLU A 124 -15.51 -15.75 9.03
CA GLU A 124 -16.40 -14.62 9.33
C GLU A 124 -17.76 -14.74 8.65
N MET A 125 -17.92 -15.67 7.70
CA MET A 125 -19.18 -15.88 7.00
C MET A 125 -20.08 -16.80 7.82
N LEU A 126 -21.30 -16.34 8.09
CA LEU A 126 -22.35 -17.15 8.67
C LEU A 126 -22.95 -18.07 7.60
N GLU A 127 -23.41 -19.24 8.04
CA GLU A 127 -24.32 -20.06 7.24
C GLU A 127 -25.68 -19.35 7.17
N GLU A 128 -26.35 -19.44 6.02
CA GLU A 128 -27.68 -18.87 5.83
C GLU A 128 -28.65 -19.53 6.84
N MET A 129 -29.12 -18.74 7.81
CA MET A 129 -30.08 -19.22 8.80
C MET A 129 -31.46 -19.32 8.15
N SER A 130 -31.84 -20.53 7.71
CA SER A 130 -33.20 -20.81 7.26
C SER A 130 -34.11 -21.01 8.47
N LEU A 131 -35.07 -20.10 8.67
CA LEU A 131 -36.17 -20.26 9.63
C LEU A 131 -37.21 -21.23 9.05
N ASN A 132 -36.90 -22.52 9.01
CA ASN A 132 -37.84 -23.59 8.70
C ASN A 132 -38.01 -24.58 9.86
N ASP A 133 -37.32 -24.37 10.99
CA ASP A 133 -37.41 -25.24 12.17
C ASP A 133 -38.01 -24.53 13.39
N ALA A 134 -39.01 -23.68 13.17
CA ALA A 134 -39.81 -23.05 14.22
C ALA A 134 -41.31 -23.15 13.90
N THR A 135 -41.78 -24.37 13.66
CA THR A 135 -43.17 -24.72 13.93
C THR A 135 -43.12 -25.95 14.81
N GLY A 136 -43.31 -25.74 16.11
CA GLY A 136 -43.53 -26.83 17.06
C GLY A 136 -44.73 -27.65 16.63
N GLY A 137 -44.47 -28.75 15.92
CA GLY A 137 -45.40 -29.85 15.81
C GLY A 137 -45.40 -30.57 17.14
N ASP A 138 -46.38 -30.26 17.99
CA ASP A 138 -47.03 -31.18 18.92
C ASP A 138 -47.96 -30.37 19.85
N GLY A 139 -49.22 -30.25 19.46
CA GLY A 139 -50.24 -29.56 20.25
C GLY A 139 -51.66 -29.65 19.70
N ALA A 140 -51.94 -30.63 18.82
CA ALA A 140 -53.27 -30.87 18.27
C ALA A 140 -53.77 -32.26 18.68
N ASP A 141 -54.04 -32.45 19.97
CA ASP A 141 -55.01 -33.46 20.44
C ASP A 141 -55.64 -33.00 21.76
N MET A 142 -56.53 -32.01 21.67
CA MET A 142 -57.50 -31.74 22.73
C MET A 142 -58.76 -32.51 22.36
N MET A 143 -58.84 -33.75 22.85
CA MET A 143 -60.03 -34.58 22.76
C MET A 143 -61.25 -33.81 23.29
N THR A 144 -62.27 -33.73 22.44
CA THR A 144 -63.63 -33.39 22.82
C THR A 144 -64.40 -34.71 22.95
N ASP A 145 -64.85 -35.02 24.16
CA ASP A 145 -66.10 -35.75 24.43
C ASP A 145 -66.66 -35.25 25.77
#